data_AF-A0A7Y5KF30-F1
#
_entry.id   AF-A0A7Y5KF30-F1
#
_cell.length_a   1.000
_cell.length_b   1.000
_cell.length_c   1.000
_cell.angle_alpha   90.00
_cell.angle_beta   90.00
_cell.angle_gamma   90.00
#
_symmetry.space_group_name_H-M   'P 1'
#
loop_
_entity.id
_entity.type
_entity.pdbx_description
1 polymer ?
#
loop_
_entity_poly.entity_id
_entity_poly.type
_entity_poly.pdbx_seq_one_letter_code
_entity_poly.pdbx_strand_id
1 'polypeptide(L)'
;LFTLYRLLGAAESPWNLHLRTDLPSQTPAPEFEWLINGKIAQVIYSGHGQYATSITHEGAPFPSLVISEQRSSSEIQITRGAIAKPYLENLTATLIDAQWQERQRSLRWQSRAFAGHFVSATIVSAQVPKKILVDQQILPAASWTAQQEESKSYRTAINYSHALRDCEVLVEF
;
A
#
# COMPACT_ATOMS: atom_id res chain seq x y z
N LEU A 1 -15.88 -7.57 17.16
CA LEU A 1 -14.49 -7.74 16.66
C LEU A 1 -14.16 -6.79 15.51
N PHE A 2 -14.92 -6.78 14.41
CA PHE A 2 -14.67 -5.92 13.22
C PHE A 2 -14.54 -4.40 13.49
N THR A 3 -15.24 -3.86 14.49
CA THR A 3 -15.24 -2.41 14.77
C THR A 3 -13.96 -1.93 15.46
N LEU A 4 -13.31 -2.76 16.27
CA LEU A 4 -12.11 -2.39 17.03
C LEU A 4 -10.86 -2.35 16.13
N TYR A 5 -10.66 -3.32 15.24
CA TYR A 5 -9.53 -3.31 14.30
C TYR A 5 -9.53 -2.06 13.40
N ARG A 6 -10.71 -1.66 12.91
CA ARG A 6 -10.85 -0.45 12.08
C ARG A 6 -10.55 0.84 12.84
N LEU A 7 -10.81 0.87 14.16
CA LEU A 7 -10.49 2.00 15.04
C LEU A 7 -8.98 2.13 15.29
N LEU A 8 -8.23 1.02 15.20
CA LEU A 8 -6.78 0.98 15.44
C LEU A 8 -5.96 1.08 14.14
N GLY A 9 -6.61 1.39 13.00
CA GLY A 9 -5.91 1.57 11.73
C GLY A 9 -5.59 0.27 11.00
N ALA A 10 -6.24 -0.84 11.32
CA ALA A 10 -6.11 -2.11 10.60
C ALA A 10 -7.30 -2.37 9.68
N ALA A 11 -7.06 -3.05 8.58
CA ALA A 11 -8.08 -3.80 7.86
C ALA A 11 -7.50 -5.14 7.39
N GLU A 12 -8.27 -6.21 7.50
CA GLU A 12 -7.93 -7.51 6.93
C GLU A 12 -8.65 -7.68 5.59
N SER A 13 -7.95 -8.25 4.61
CA SER A 13 -8.54 -8.86 3.43
C SER A 13 -8.26 -10.36 3.45
N PRO A 14 -8.92 -11.17 2.60
CA PRO A 14 -8.61 -12.60 2.47
C PRO A 14 -7.14 -12.90 2.12
N TRP A 15 -6.37 -11.89 1.71
CA TRP A 15 -5.00 -12.02 1.21
C TRP A 15 -3.96 -11.34 2.09
N ASN A 16 -4.29 -10.22 2.75
CA ASN A 16 -3.32 -9.43 3.51
C ASN A 16 -3.94 -8.74 4.72
N LEU A 17 -3.04 -8.34 5.63
CA LEU A 17 -3.30 -7.27 6.59
C LEU A 17 -2.93 -5.93 5.96
N HIS A 18 -3.77 -4.92 6.14
CA HIS A 18 -3.61 -3.57 5.63
C HIS A 18 -3.59 -2.59 6.79
N LEU A 19 -2.67 -1.63 6.72
CA LEU A 19 -2.64 -0.47 7.59
C LEU A 19 -3.48 0.65 6.96
N ARG A 20 -4.04 1.51 7.81
CA ARG A 20 -4.91 2.60 7.41
C ARG A 20 -4.42 3.90 8.01
N THR A 21 -4.57 4.98 7.26
CA THR A 21 -4.16 6.32 7.66
C THR A 21 -5.34 7.20 8.09
N ASP A 22 -6.58 6.79 7.80
CA ASP A 22 -7.83 7.49 8.13
C ASP A 22 -8.27 7.24 9.58
N LEU A 23 -7.33 7.36 10.51
CA LEU A 23 -7.62 7.33 11.94
C LEU A 23 -8.38 8.60 12.36
N PRO A 24 -9.25 8.51 13.39
CA PRO A 24 -9.95 9.67 13.94
C PRO A 24 -8.97 10.82 14.26
N SER A 25 -9.34 12.04 13.87
CA SER A 25 -8.48 13.23 13.93
C SER A 25 -8.02 13.62 15.34
N GLN A 26 -8.64 13.07 16.38
CA GLN A 26 -8.36 13.36 17.78
C GLN A 26 -7.50 12.29 18.48
N THR A 27 -7.04 11.25 17.81
CA THR A 27 -6.19 10.23 18.43
C THR A 27 -4.73 10.69 18.39
N PRO A 28 -4.12 11.09 19.54
CA PRO A 28 -2.70 11.42 19.57
C PRO A 28 -1.91 10.15 19.30
N ALA A 29 -1.05 10.20 18.27
CA ALA A 29 -0.02 9.23 17.91
C ALA A 29 -0.22 7.81 18.46
N PRO A 30 -1.23 7.07 17.97
CA PRO A 30 -1.51 5.77 18.56
C PRO A 30 -0.38 4.78 18.28
N GLU A 31 -0.07 3.98 19.30
CA GLU A 31 0.88 2.89 19.26
C GLU A 31 0.17 1.59 19.58
N PHE A 32 0.42 0.56 18.76
CA PHE A 32 -0.23 -0.74 18.93
C PHE A 32 0.75 -1.88 18.72
N GLU A 33 0.58 -2.97 19.47
CA GLU A 33 1.29 -4.22 19.23
C GLU A 33 0.40 -5.20 18.48
N TRP A 34 0.83 -5.61 17.29
CA TRP A 34 0.07 -6.51 16.42
C TRP A 34 0.85 -7.78 16.14
N LEU A 35 0.16 -8.91 16.04
CA LEU A 35 0.77 -10.17 15.59
C LEU A 35 0.77 -10.20 14.05
N ILE A 36 1.91 -9.88 13.44
CA ILE A 36 2.10 -9.81 11.99
C ILE A 36 3.05 -10.92 11.55
N ASN A 37 2.60 -11.80 10.64
CA ASN A 37 3.39 -12.94 10.14
C ASN A 37 3.99 -13.80 11.26
N GLY A 38 3.24 -14.00 12.35
CA GLY A 38 3.66 -14.79 13.51
C GLY A 38 4.65 -14.10 14.45
N LYS A 39 4.94 -12.80 14.27
CA LYS A 39 5.77 -11.99 15.18
C LYS A 39 5.02 -10.78 15.69
N ILE A 40 5.31 -10.37 16.91
CA ILE A 40 4.76 -9.11 17.46
C ILE A 40 5.49 -7.94 16.78
N ALA A 41 4.71 -7.01 16.26
CA ALA A 41 5.14 -5.79 15.59
C ALA A 41 4.51 -4.58 16.29
N GLN A 42 5.33 -3.61 16.69
CA GLN A 42 4.87 -2.31 17.14
C GLN A 42 4.53 -1.44 15.92
N VAL A 43 3.28 -1.03 15.80
CA VAL A 43 2.80 -0.10 14.77
C VAL A 43 2.63 1.28 15.40
N ILE A 44 3.42 2.23 14.93
CA ILE A 44 3.51 3.59 15.48
C ILE A 44 2.98 4.58 14.46
N TYR A 45 1.94 5.32 14.83
CA TYR A 45 1.43 6.41 14.01
C TYR A 45 1.92 7.76 14.54
N SER A 46 2.38 8.62 13.64
CA SER A 46 2.73 10.01 13.96
C SER A 46 2.11 10.99 12.97
N GLY A 47 2.19 12.28 13.28
CA GLY A 47 1.65 13.35 12.44
C GLY A 47 0.12 13.37 12.34
N HIS A 48 -0.38 14.19 11.42
CA HIS A 48 -1.81 14.45 11.18
C HIS A 48 -2.11 14.46 9.68
N GLY A 49 -3.33 14.09 9.30
CA GLY A 49 -3.76 14.04 7.90
C GLY A 49 -4.31 12.67 7.52
N GLN A 50 -4.87 12.58 6.31
CA GLN A 50 -5.54 11.37 5.81
C GLN A 50 -4.61 10.43 5.04
N TYR A 51 -3.40 10.88 4.69
CA TYR A 51 -2.45 10.11 3.88
C TYR A 51 -1.17 9.81 4.64
N ALA A 52 -0.45 8.78 4.22
CA ALA A 52 0.91 8.55 4.65
C ALA A 52 1.88 9.46 3.88
N THR A 53 2.68 10.21 4.62
CA THR A 53 3.86 10.93 4.12
C THR A 53 5.04 9.97 3.98
N SER A 54 5.22 9.08 4.97
CA SER A 54 6.26 8.05 4.98
C SER A 54 5.78 6.79 5.68
N ILE A 55 6.23 5.64 5.20
CA ILE A 55 5.98 4.33 5.78
C ILE A 55 7.33 3.64 5.86
N THR A 56 7.71 3.17 7.05
CA THR A 56 8.97 2.47 7.28
C THR A 56 8.73 1.16 8.03
N HIS A 57 9.56 0.18 7.72
CA HIS A 57 9.62 -1.12 8.37
C HIS A 57 11.05 -1.30 8.87
N GLU A 58 11.26 -1.41 10.19
CA GLU A 58 12.61 -1.41 10.79
C GLU A 58 13.44 -0.19 10.37
N GLY A 59 12.81 1.00 10.32
CA GLY A 59 13.43 2.24 9.85
C GLY A 59 13.72 2.32 8.34
N ALA A 60 13.57 1.23 7.58
CA ALA A 60 13.76 1.23 6.13
C ALA A 60 12.47 1.64 5.39
N PRO A 61 12.52 2.51 4.36
CA PRO A 61 11.35 2.88 3.58
C PRO A 61 10.65 1.68 2.95
N PHE A 62 9.33 1.62 3.10
CA PHE A 62 8.49 0.60 2.49
C PHE A 62 7.20 1.24 1.96
N PRO A 63 7.08 1.52 0.65
CA PRO A 63 5.98 2.31 0.10
C PRO A 63 4.70 1.48 -0.06
N SER A 64 4.26 0.84 1.02
CA SER A 64 2.99 0.12 1.05
C SER A 64 2.39 0.12 2.45
N LEU A 65 1.08 0.34 2.52
CA LEU A 65 0.28 0.07 3.71
C LEU A 65 -0.18 -1.40 3.77
N VAL A 66 -0.02 -2.15 2.68
CA VAL A 66 -0.24 -3.59 2.65
C VAL A 66 0.98 -4.27 3.26
N ILE A 67 0.76 -5.18 4.21
CA ILE A 67 1.85 -5.92 4.82
C ILE A 67 2.37 -6.99 3.86
N SER A 68 3.69 -7.06 3.69
CA SER A 68 4.35 -8.11 2.91
C SER A 68 4.39 -9.44 3.68
N GLU A 69 4.16 -10.56 2.99
CA GLU A 69 4.32 -11.92 3.52
C GLU A 69 5.78 -12.23 3.91
N GLN A 70 6.74 -11.73 3.14
CA GLN A 70 8.16 -12.03 3.35
C GLN A 70 8.83 -11.13 4.40
N ARG A 71 8.22 -9.97 4.68
CA ARG A 71 8.80 -8.99 5.59
C ARG A 71 8.12 -9.08 6.96
N SER A 72 8.76 -9.81 7.88
CA SER A 72 8.42 -9.69 9.29
C SER A 72 9.17 -8.49 9.89
N SER A 73 8.45 -7.52 10.44
CA SER A 73 9.04 -6.39 11.16
C SER A 73 8.56 -6.42 12.60
N SER A 74 9.47 -6.18 13.55
CA SER A 74 9.14 -5.81 14.93
C SER A 74 8.66 -4.37 15.05
N GLU A 75 8.96 -3.50 14.09
CA GLU A 75 8.52 -2.11 14.09
C GLU A 75 8.05 -1.63 12.72
N ILE A 76 6.89 -0.98 12.69
CA ILE A 76 6.32 -0.31 11.52
C ILE A 76 5.94 1.11 11.92
N GLN A 77 6.50 2.12 11.24
CA GLN A 77 6.18 3.52 11.51
C GLN A 77 5.44 4.14 10.33
N ILE A 78 4.34 4.83 10.62
CA ILE A 78 3.55 5.56 9.64
C ILE A 78 3.47 7.03 10.06
N THR A 79 4.06 7.92 9.26
CA THR A 79 3.94 9.36 9.44
C THR A 79 2.83 9.87 8.54
N ARG A 80 1.82 10.51 9.11
CA ARG A 80 0.68 11.08 8.38
C ARG A 80 0.92 12.53 7.97
N GLY A 81 0.35 12.93 6.83
CA GLY A 81 0.50 14.27 6.29
C GLY A 81 0.17 14.36 4.79
N ALA A 82 0.86 15.27 4.11
CA ALA A 82 0.78 15.41 2.66
C ALA A 82 1.55 14.27 1.96
N ILE A 83 1.05 13.81 0.82
CA ILE A 83 1.69 12.73 0.06
C ILE A 83 3.04 13.21 -0.46
N ALA A 84 4.13 12.62 0.03
CA ALA A 84 5.48 12.89 -0.46
C ALA A 84 5.87 11.95 -1.60
N LYS A 85 5.52 10.67 -1.48
CA LYS A 85 5.84 9.62 -2.45
C LYS A 85 4.62 8.72 -2.68
N PRO A 86 4.44 8.16 -3.89
CA PRO A 86 3.40 7.17 -4.12
C PRO A 86 3.59 5.92 -3.26
N TYR A 87 2.48 5.34 -2.80
CA TYR A 87 2.48 4.09 -2.05
C TYR A 87 1.30 3.21 -2.43
N LEU A 88 1.47 1.90 -2.24
CA LEU A 88 0.42 0.89 -2.41
C LEU A 88 -0.46 0.87 -1.16
N GLU A 89 -1.71 1.30 -1.31
CA GLU A 89 -2.69 1.38 -0.22
C GLU A 89 -3.43 0.06 -0.02
N ASN A 90 -3.79 -0.63 -1.11
CA ASN A 90 -4.54 -1.88 -1.05
C ASN A 90 -4.14 -2.82 -2.19
N LEU A 91 -4.28 -4.13 -1.96
CA LEU A 91 -3.98 -5.21 -2.90
C LEU A 91 -4.81 -6.47 -2.58
N THR A 92 -5.48 -7.03 -3.58
CA THR A 92 -6.24 -8.29 -3.47
C THR A 92 -5.43 -9.52 -3.92
N ALA A 93 -4.15 -9.55 -3.59
CA ALA A 93 -3.20 -10.65 -3.80
C ALA A 93 -2.12 -10.54 -2.72
N THR A 94 -1.41 -11.62 -2.40
CA THR A 94 -0.37 -11.60 -1.37
C THR A 94 0.77 -10.67 -1.79
N LEU A 95 1.07 -9.64 -0.98
CA LEU A 95 2.22 -8.76 -1.25
C LEU A 95 3.53 -9.48 -0.90
N ILE A 96 4.48 -9.48 -1.83
CA ILE A 96 5.82 -10.02 -1.63
C ILE A 96 6.79 -8.89 -1.28
N ASP A 97 6.86 -7.85 -2.10
CA ASP A 97 7.71 -6.67 -1.84
C ASP A 97 7.15 -5.42 -2.53
N ALA A 98 7.54 -4.24 -2.04
CA ALA A 98 7.20 -2.94 -2.63
C ALA A 98 8.38 -1.98 -2.50
N GLN A 99 8.67 -1.22 -3.57
CA GLN A 99 9.82 -0.33 -3.65
C GLN A 99 9.51 0.93 -4.46
N TRP A 100 10.04 2.07 -4.01
CA TRP A 100 9.97 3.33 -4.73
C TRP A 100 11.35 3.67 -5.27
N GLN A 101 11.44 3.89 -6.57
CA GLN A 101 12.69 4.23 -7.26
C GLN A 101 12.71 5.72 -7.61
N GLU A 102 13.39 6.51 -6.77
CA GLU A 102 13.42 7.97 -6.88
C GLU A 102 13.87 8.48 -8.25
N ARG A 103 14.93 7.87 -8.82
CA ARG A 103 15.51 8.28 -10.11
C ARG A 103 14.54 8.08 -11.28
N GLN A 104 13.77 7.00 -11.25
CA GLN A 104 12.83 6.64 -12.31
C GLN A 104 11.42 7.18 -12.04
N ARG A 105 11.19 7.74 -10.84
CA ARG A 105 9.87 8.12 -10.32
C ARG A 105 8.86 7.00 -10.51
N SER A 106 9.25 5.80 -10.07
CA SER A 106 8.43 4.61 -10.25
C SER A 106 8.17 3.87 -8.94
N LEU A 107 6.94 3.40 -8.78
CA LEU A 107 6.52 2.49 -7.72
C LEU A 107 6.48 1.09 -8.31
N ARG A 108 7.22 0.15 -7.72
CA ARG A 108 7.24 -1.26 -8.09
C ARG A 108 6.71 -2.09 -6.94
N TRP A 109 5.92 -3.11 -7.24
CA TRP A 109 5.63 -4.16 -6.27
C TRP A 109 5.57 -5.53 -6.93
N GLN A 110 5.75 -6.55 -6.11
CA GLN A 110 5.63 -7.95 -6.48
C GLN A 110 4.51 -8.57 -5.66
N SER A 111 3.62 -9.29 -6.33
CA SER A 111 2.50 -9.98 -5.70
C SER A 111 2.46 -11.45 -6.09
N ARG A 112 1.76 -12.24 -5.28
CA ARG A 112 1.54 -13.66 -5.51
C ARG A 112 0.06 -14.01 -5.42
N ALA A 113 -0.41 -14.78 -6.40
CA ALA A 113 -1.74 -15.38 -6.42
C ALA A 113 -1.71 -16.63 -7.31
N PHE A 114 -2.85 -17.30 -7.51
CA PHE A 114 -2.94 -18.34 -8.53
C PHE A 114 -3.07 -17.74 -9.93
N ALA A 115 -2.63 -18.45 -10.97
CA ALA A 115 -2.79 -17.99 -12.34
C ALA A 115 -4.26 -17.81 -12.71
N GLY A 116 -4.58 -16.73 -13.42
CA GLY A 116 -5.95 -16.30 -13.72
C GLY A 116 -6.63 -15.52 -12.59
N HIS A 117 -6.00 -15.36 -11.42
CA HIS A 117 -6.57 -14.57 -10.34
C HIS A 117 -6.68 -13.09 -10.74
N PHE A 118 -7.88 -12.53 -10.56
CA PHE A 118 -8.12 -11.11 -10.78
C PHE A 118 -7.66 -10.29 -9.58
N VAL A 119 -6.82 -9.30 -9.84
CA VAL A 119 -6.24 -8.43 -8.82
C VAL A 119 -6.75 -7.02 -8.99
N SER A 120 -7.23 -6.47 -7.87
CA SER A 120 -7.47 -5.05 -7.68
C SER A 120 -6.41 -4.49 -6.74
N ALA A 121 -5.74 -3.45 -7.18
CA ALA A 121 -4.77 -2.71 -6.39
C ALA A 121 -5.19 -1.23 -6.34
N THR A 122 -4.84 -0.55 -5.26
CA THR A 122 -5.04 0.89 -5.12
C THR A 122 -3.75 1.53 -4.70
N ILE A 123 -3.34 2.57 -5.44
CA ILE A 123 -2.20 3.40 -5.11
C ILE A 123 -2.68 4.81 -4.76
N VAL A 124 -1.95 5.46 -3.87
CA VAL A 124 -2.16 6.86 -3.51
C VAL A 124 -0.91 7.65 -3.92
N SER A 125 -1.11 8.76 -4.63
CA SER A 125 -0.02 9.57 -5.19
C SER A 125 -0.40 11.05 -5.28
N ALA A 126 0.62 11.92 -5.41
CA ALA A 126 0.40 13.35 -5.69
C ALA A 126 0.24 13.65 -7.20
N GLN A 127 0.47 12.65 -8.06
CA GLN A 127 0.46 12.78 -9.52
C GLN A 127 -0.27 11.59 -10.14
N VAL A 128 -0.91 11.81 -11.28
CA VAL A 128 -1.53 10.73 -12.08
C VAL A 128 -0.42 9.86 -12.69
N PRO A 129 -0.53 8.53 -12.63
CA PRO A 129 0.38 7.64 -13.35
C PRO A 129 0.43 7.94 -14.85
N LYS A 130 1.63 7.96 -15.42
CA LYS A 130 1.84 8.05 -16.87
C LYS A 130 1.69 6.71 -17.56
N LYS A 131 2.15 5.66 -16.88
CA LYS A 131 2.26 4.31 -17.44
C LYS A 131 2.21 3.28 -16.33
N ILE A 132 1.51 2.18 -16.59
CA ILE A 132 1.44 1.03 -15.70
C ILE A 132 1.85 -0.20 -16.51
N LEU A 133 2.79 -0.97 -15.99
CA LEU A 133 3.25 -2.22 -16.58
C LEU A 133 2.91 -3.36 -15.63
N VAL A 134 2.39 -4.45 -16.17
CA VAL A 134 2.19 -5.72 -15.47
C VAL A 134 2.99 -6.78 -16.22
N ASP A 135 3.94 -7.42 -15.55
CA ASP A 135 4.90 -8.37 -16.16
C ASP A 135 5.53 -7.81 -17.46
N GLN A 136 5.99 -6.56 -17.39
CA GLN A 136 6.60 -5.80 -18.50
C GLN A 136 5.66 -5.43 -19.65
N GLN A 137 4.38 -5.80 -19.60
CA GLN A 137 3.37 -5.44 -20.59
C GLN A 137 2.63 -4.17 -20.16
N ILE A 138 2.44 -3.24 -21.10
CA ILE A 138 1.70 -2.01 -20.82
C ILE A 138 0.25 -2.36 -20.56
N LEU A 139 -0.24 -1.97 -19.38
CA LEU A 139 -1.62 -2.19 -19.00
C LEU A 139 -2.54 -1.25 -19.79
N PRO A 140 -3.64 -1.74 -20.39
CA PRO A 140 -4.58 -0.90 -21.14
C PRO A 140 -5.18 0.20 -20.26
N ALA A 141 -5.49 1.36 -20.87
CA ALA A 141 -6.08 2.49 -20.15
C ALA A 141 -7.44 2.16 -19.47
N ALA A 142 -8.20 1.20 -20.02
CA ALA A 142 -9.46 0.75 -19.42
C ALA A 142 -9.29 -0.05 -18.12
N SER A 143 -8.08 -0.51 -17.83
CA SER A 143 -7.78 -1.37 -16.69
C SER A 143 -7.35 -0.58 -15.45
N TRP A 144 -7.30 0.74 -15.51
CA TRP A 144 -7.01 1.59 -14.37
C TRP A 144 -7.76 2.91 -14.44
N THR A 145 -7.96 3.55 -13.31
CA THR A 145 -8.64 4.85 -13.23
C THR A 145 -8.06 5.65 -12.08
N ALA A 146 -7.56 6.85 -12.39
CA ALA A 146 -7.10 7.81 -11.39
C ALA A 146 -8.22 8.78 -11.05
N GLN A 147 -8.60 8.83 -9.78
CA GLN A 147 -9.59 9.78 -9.26
C GLN A 147 -8.88 10.84 -8.43
N GLN A 148 -9.16 12.11 -8.70
CA GLN A 148 -8.64 13.22 -7.92
C GLN A 148 -9.48 13.37 -6.65
N GLU A 149 -8.83 13.46 -5.50
CA GLU A 149 -9.46 13.77 -4.22
C GLU A 149 -9.29 15.26 -3.86
N GLU A 150 -10.02 15.73 -2.85
CA GLU A 150 -10.13 17.15 -2.44
C GLU A 150 -8.76 17.85 -2.19
N SER A 151 -7.69 17.08 -1.99
CA SER A 151 -6.35 17.56 -1.59
C SER A 151 -5.30 17.63 -2.72
N LYS A 152 -5.71 17.60 -4.00
CA LYS A 152 -4.79 17.42 -5.17
C LYS A 152 -3.99 16.11 -5.13
N SER A 153 -4.48 15.16 -4.35
CA SER A 153 -4.06 13.77 -4.30
C SER A 153 -4.84 12.97 -5.34
N TYR A 154 -4.27 11.86 -5.77
CA TYR A 154 -4.90 10.91 -6.66
C TYR A 154 -4.94 9.54 -6.00
N ARG A 155 -6.11 8.90 -6.07
CA ARG A 155 -6.29 7.49 -5.77
C ARG A 155 -6.45 6.77 -7.10
N THR A 156 -5.51 5.91 -7.45
CA THR A 156 -5.56 5.16 -8.71
C THR A 156 -5.92 3.72 -8.44
N ALA A 157 -7.08 3.30 -8.95
CA ALA A 157 -7.49 1.89 -8.97
C ALA A 157 -6.85 1.21 -10.19
N ILE A 158 -6.27 0.03 -9.98
CA ILE A 158 -5.57 -0.75 -11.00
C ILE A 158 -6.12 -2.17 -10.96
N ASN A 159 -6.55 -2.68 -12.11
CA ASN A 159 -7.13 -4.00 -12.24
C ASN A 159 -6.35 -4.82 -13.27
N TYR A 160 -5.92 -6.02 -12.90
CA TYR A 160 -5.17 -6.92 -13.79
C TYR A 160 -5.42 -8.38 -13.41
N SER A 161 -4.82 -9.31 -14.14
CA SER A 161 -4.89 -10.73 -13.79
C SER A 161 -3.50 -11.34 -13.82
N HIS A 162 -3.24 -12.22 -12.86
CA HIS A 162 -1.99 -12.96 -12.78
C HIS A 162 -1.88 -13.92 -13.98
N ALA A 163 -0.91 -13.72 -14.85
CA ALA A 163 -0.60 -14.69 -15.91
C ALA A 163 0.06 -15.94 -15.31
N LEU A 164 0.93 -15.73 -14.32
CA LEU A 164 1.65 -16.74 -13.56
C LEU A 164 1.44 -16.53 -12.05
N ARG A 165 2.00 -17.43 -11.24
CA ARG A 165 1.86 -17.37 -9.78
C ARG A 165 2.35 -16.04 -9.20
N ASP A 166 3.55 -15.64 -9.59
CA ASP A 166 4.14 -14.38 -9.18
C ASP A 166 3.93 -13.35 -10.30
N CYS A 167 3.66 -12.11 -9.91
CA CYS A 167 3.40 -11.01 -10.82
C CYS A 167 4.15 -9.76 -10.35
N GLU A 168 4.66 -8.99 -11.30
CA GLU A 168 5.33 -7.73 -11.04
C GLU A 168 4.56 -6.58 -11.67
N VAL A 169 4.35 -5.53 -10.89
CA VAL A 169 3.75 -4.29 -11.38
C VAL A 169 4.71 -3.13 -11.19
N LEU A 170 4.82 -2.31 -12.24
CA LEU A 170 5.58 -1.06 -12.24
C LEU A 170 4.66 0.09 -12.64
N VAL A 171 4.60 1.12 -11.82
CA VAL A 171 3.85 2.35 -12.07
C VAL A 171 4.83 3.50 -12.20
N GLU A 172 4.82 4.17 -13.35
CA GLU A 172 5.66 5.33 -13.65
C GLU A 172 4.84 6.62 -13.53
N PHE A 173 5.39 7.64 -12.87
CA PHE A 173 4.74 8.93 -12.60
C PHE A 173 5.37 10.11 -13.34
#